data_AF-A0A7R9ZGB6-F1
#
_entry.id   AF-A0A7R9ZGB6-F1
#
_cell.length_a   1.000
_cell.length_b   1.000
_cell.length_c   1.000
_cell.angle_alpha   90.00
_cell.angle_beta   90.00
_cell.angle_gamma   90.00
#
_symmetry.space_group_name_H-M   'P 1'
#
loop_
_entity.id
_entity.type
_entity.pdbx_description
1 polymer ?
#
loop_
_entity_poly.entity_id
_entity_poly.type
_entity_poly.pdbx_seq_one_letter_code
_entity_poly.pdbx_strand_id
1 'polypeptide(L)'
;GAPPSPPSSCESLFESRATVVVVPGHLMGQWPKEVSKFLGPRTKRVVEIKDMASFNATTVADIVSADIVLVSFKVLTSEMYYERLARLAGVNAGSVPKGKAGGRHFRAVYGECLKGVAKRSQQLKDTEDGDGDSGDVFDAIEEDALAHADA
;
A
#
# COMPACT_ATOMS: atom_id res chain seq x y z
N GLY A 1 -6.58 -32.27 -15.01
CA GLY A 1 -7.11 -30.91 -15.21
C GLY A 1 -6.30 -29.96 -14.39
N ALA A 2 -6.02 -28.75 -14.89
CA ALA A 2 -5.40 -27.71 -14.08
C ALA A 2 -6.31 -27.38 -12.88
N PRO A 3 -5.75 -27.04 -11.71
CA PRO A 3 -6.56 -26.58 -10.58
C PRO A 3 -7.37 -25.34 -10.99
N PRO A 4 -8.58 -25.15 -10.43
CA PRO A 4 -9.37 -23.96 -10.68
C PRO A 4 -8.54 -22.72 -10.31
N SER A 5 -8.56 -21.71 -11.18
CA SER A 5 -7.97 -20.41 -10.89
C SER A 5 -8.48 -19.93 -9.53
N PRO A 6 -7.60 -19.42 -8.64
CA PRO A 6 -8.08 -18.84 -7.39
C PRO A 6 -9.13 -17.76 -7.71
N PRO A 7 -10.18 -17.62 -6.89
CA PRO A 7 -11.20 -16.61 -7.13
C PRO A 7 -10.52 -15.25 -7.25
N SER A 8 -10.85 -14.52 -8.32
CA SER A 8 -10.35 -13.19 -8.58
C SER A 8 -10.52 -12.35 -7.31
N SER A 9 -9.40 -12.03 -6.68
CA SER A 9 -9.40 -11.22 -5.45
C SER A 9 -9.70 -9.78 -5.83
N CYS A 10 -10.61 -9.14 -5.08
CA CYS A 10 -10.89 -7.70 -5.05
C CYS A 10 -10.53 -6.97 -6.37
N GLU A 11 -11.42 -7.04 -7.37
CA GLU A 11 -11.23 -6.45 -8.72
C GLU A 11 -10.78 -4.98 -8.69
N SER A 12 -11.11 -4.28 -7.61
CA SER A 12 -10.73 -2.89 -7.38
C SER A 12 -9.24 -2.64 -7.14
N LEU A 13 -8.43 -3.64 -6.77
CA LEU A 13 -6.99 -3.50 -6.49
C LEU A 13 -6.11 -4.02 -7.64
N PHE A 14 -4.82 -3.69 -7.62
CA PHE A 14 -3.85 -4.20 -8.58
C PHE A 14 -3.41 -5.62 -8.21
N GLU A 15 -3.42 -6.53 -9.19
CA GLU A 15 -2.88 -7.88 -8.99
C GLU A 15 -1.35 -7.85 -9.05
N SER A 16 -0.69 -8.48 -8.09
CA SER A 16 0.77 -8.67 -8.09
C SER A 16 1.11 -10.11 -7.70
N ARG A 17 2.10 -10.68 -8.40
CA ARG A 17 2.70 -11.98 -8.06
C ARG A 17 3.91 -11.86 -7.15
N ALA A 18 4.23 -10.65 -6.70
CA ALA A 18 5.38 -10.39 -5.86
C ALA A 18 5.22 -11.06 -4.49
N THR A 19 6.31 -11.63 -3.98
CA THR A 19 6.39 -12.06 -2.58
C THR A 19 6.82 -10.87 -1.72
N VAL A 20 5.96 -10.43 -0.81
CA VAL A 20 6.29 -9.38 0.16
C VAL A 20 7.03 -9.99 1.35
N VAL A 21 8.23 -9.50 1.64
CA VAL A 21 9.04 -9.90 2.80
C VAL A 21 9.18 -8.70 3.72
N VAL A 22 8.58 -8.80 4.91
CA VAL A 22 8.67 -7.76 5.94
C VAL A 22 9.92 -7.98 6.78
N VAL A 23 10.80 -6.99 6.81
CA VAL A 23 12.15 -7.11 7.36
C VAL A 23 12.35 -6.13 8.53
N PRO A 24 12.96 -6.54 9.65
CA PRO A 24 13.41 -5.61 10.68
C PRO A 24 14.39 -4.58 10.09
N GLY A 25 14.17 -3.28 10.35
CA GLY A 25 14.87 -2.22 9.61
C GLY A 25 16.41 -2.27 9.64
N HIS A 26 17.03 -2.84 10.67
CA HIS A 26 18.49 -3.00 10.75
C HIS A 26 19.06 -4.09 9.82
N LEU A 27 18.20 -5.00 9.33
CA LEU A 27 18.58 -6.08 8.42
C LEU A 27 18.35 -5.73 6.95
N MET A 28 17.70 -4.60 6.63
CA MET A 28 17.37 -4.26 5.24
C MET A 28 18.59 -4.17 4.32
N GLY A 29 19.78 -3.84 4.83
CA GLY A 29 21.02 -3.84 4.02
C GLY A 29 21.62 -5.22 3.78
N GLN A 30 21.17 -6.26 4.49
CA GLN A 30 21.67 -7.64 4.37
C GLN A 30 20.77 -8.49 3.47
N TRP A 31 19.44 -8.34 3.59
CA TRP A 31 18.47 -9.15 2.85
C TRP A 31 18.65 -9.17 1.32
N PRO A 32 18.94 -8.04 0.63
CA PRO A 32 19.19 -8.06 -0.81
C PRO A 32 20.36 -8.97 -1.20
N LYS A 33 21.40 -9.06 -0.35
CA LYS A 33 22.56 -9.91 -0.57
C LYS A 33 22.20 -11.39 -0.42
N GLU A 34 21.41 -11.73 0.59
CA GLU A 34 20.96 -13.12 0.78
C GLU A 34 20.03 -13.56 -0.37
N VAL A 35 19.13 -12.69 -0.83
CA VAL A 35 18.29 -12.97 -2.02
C VAL A 35 19.17 -13.27 -3.23
N SER A 36 20.15 -12.40 -3.52
CA SER A 36 21.07 -12.62 -4.65
C SER A 36 21.94 -13.88 -4.48
N LYS A 37 22.31 -14.23 -3.25
CA LYS A 37 23.15 -15.40 -2.96
C LYS A 37 22.39 -16.71 -3.15
N PHE A 38 21.15 -16.79 -2.65
CA PHE A 38 20.38 -18.03 -2.65
C PHE A 38 19.54 -18.24 -3.90
N LEU A 39 19.05 -17.18 -4.54
CA LEU A 39 18.24 -17.28 -5.77
C LEU A 39 19.06 -17.04 -7.04
N GLY A 40 20.34 -16.70 -6.89
CA GLY A 40 21.22 -16.32 -7.99
C GLY A 40 21.07 -14.83 -8.37
N PRO A 41 22.14 -14.18 -8.84
CA PRO A 41 22.09 -12.79 -9.24
C PRO A 41 21.20 -12.61 -10.48
N ARG A 42 20.37 -11.55 -10.48
CA ARG A 42 19.52 -11.11 -11.60
C ARG A 42 18.43 -12.11 -12.05
N THR A 43 18.14 -13.14 -11.27
CA THR A 43 17.06 -14.09 -11.56
C THR A 43 15.68 -13.58 -11.14
N LYS A 44 15.64 -12.59 -10.25
CA LYS A 44 14.43 -12.02 -9.67
C LYS A 44 14.49 -10.50 -9.66
N ARG A 45 13.37 -9.85 -9.98
CA ARG A 45 13.21 -8.40 -9.80
C ARG A 45 12.87 -8.13 -8.33
N VAL A 46 13.81 -7.50 -7.62
CA VAL A 46 13.67 -7.15 -6.20
C VAL A 46 13.44 -5.65 -6.07
N VAL A 47 12.38 -5.27 -5.37
CA VAL A 47 12.10 -3.87 -4.98
C VAL A 47 12.41 -3.71 -3.48
N GLU A 48 13.14 -2.67 -3.13
CA GLU A 48 13.59 -2.40 -1.76
C GLU A 48 12.95 -1.12 -1.20
N ILE A 49 12.09 -1.28 -0.19
CA ILE A 49 11.41 -0.20 0.52
C ILE A 49 11.93 -0.15 1.96
N LYS A 50 13.07 0.53 2.15
CA LYS A 50 13.78 0.57 3.44
C LYS A 50 13.31 1.71 4.37
N ASP A 51 12.80 2.78 3.80
CA ASP A 51 12.42 4.04 4.46
C ASP A 51 11.33 4.78 3.66
N MET A 52 10.87 5.93 4.15
CA MET A 52 9.85 6.71 3.46
C MET A 52 10.34 7.33 2.15
N ALA A 53 11.65 7.53 1.95
CA ALA A 53 12.20 8.07 0.72
C ALA A 53 12.12 7.03 -0.42
N SER A 54 12.57 5.81 -0.15
CA SER A 54 12.41 4.67 -1.07
C SER A 54 10.95 4.33 -1.30
N PHE A 55 10.08 4.46 -0.30
CA PHE A 55 8.64 4.31 -0.48
C PHE A 55 8.08 5.33 -1.50
N ASN A 56 8.44 6.61 -1.39
CA ASN A 56 7.97 7.66 -2.31
C ASN A 56 8.50 7.50 -3.73
N ALA A 57 9.69 6.95 -3.88
CA ALA A 57 10.30 6.72 -5.19
C ALA A 57 9.76 5.45 -5.87
N THR A 58 9.10 4.56 -5.12
CA THR A 58 8.58 3.30 -5.64
C THR A 58 7.20 3.53 -6.26
N THR A 59 7.04 3.15 -7.53
CA THR A 59 5.75 3.23 -8.22
C THR A 59 4.91 1.97 -8.03
N VAL A 60 3.61 2.05 -8.29
CA VAL A 60 2.74 0.85 -8.33
C VAL A 60 3.24 -0.13 -9.40
N ALA A 61 3.67 0.38 -10.57
CA ALA A 61 4.21 -0.43 -11.65
C ALA A 61 5.45 -1.23 -11.20
N ASP A 62 6.33 -0.65 -10.38
CA ASP A 62 7.48 -1.36 -9.81
C ASP A 62 7.06 -2.54 -8.94
N ILE A 63 6.02 -2.38 -8.13
CA ILE A 63 5.49 -3.41 -7.24
C ILE A 63 4.79 -4.53 -8.03
N VAL A 64 3.96 -4.18 -9.01
CA VAL A 64 3.22 -5.16 -9.82
C VAL A 64 4.15 -6.06 -10.63
N SER A 65 5.25 -5.50 -11.12
CA SER A 65 6.22 -6.21 -11.95
C SER A 65 7.36 -6.87 -11.17
N ALA A 66 7.40 -6.72 -9.84
CA ALA A 66 8.41 -7.34 -8.98
C ALA A 66 8.14 -8.84 -8.76
N ASP A 67 9.20 -9.61 -8.55
CA ASP A 67 9.11 -10.95 -7.98
C ASP A 67 9.11 -10.90 -6.45
N ILE A 68 9.87 -9.96 -5.86
CA ILE A 68 10.07 -9.82 -4.42
C ILE A 68 10.01 -8.34 -4.04
N VAL A 69 9.23 -8.02 -3.02
CA VAL A 69 9.22 -6.70 -2.39
C VAL A 69 9.76 -6.85 -0.98
N LEU A 70 10.97 -6.34 -0.74
CA LEU A 70 11.54 -6.22 0.59
C LEU A 70 11.06 -4.92 1.21
N VAL A 71 10.37 -4.98 2.34
CA VAL A 71 9.86 -3.79 3.03
C VAL A 71 10.25 -3.77 4.49
N SER A 72 10.76 -2.62 4.94
CA SER A 72 11.09 -2.39 6.34
C SER A 72 9.83 -2.31 7.18
N PHE A 73 9.79 -3.05 8.28
CA PHE A 73 8.70 -2.96 9.26
C PHE A 73 8.46 -1.51 9.73
N LYS A 74 9.53 -0.70 9.84
CA LYS A 74 9.44 0.69 10.28
C LYS A 74 8.60 1.57 9.34
N VAL A 75 8.59 1.27 8.04
CA VAL A 75 7.78 2.01 7.06
C VAL A 75 6.31 1.75 7.34
N LEU A 76 5.93 0.48 7.43
CA LEU A 76 4.55 0.02 7.64
C LEU A 76 3.96 0.38 9.00
N THR A 77 4.80 0.76 9.97
CA THR A 77 4.40 1.21 11.30
C THR A 77 4.69 2.68 11.58
N SER A 78 5.04 3.46 10.57
CA SER A 78 5.30 4.89 10.74
C SER A 78 3.99 5.68 10.77
N GLU A 79 3.93 6.73 11.58
CA GLU A 79 2.78 7.64 11.60
C GLU A 79 2.53 8.24 10.21
N MET A 80 3.58 8.61 9.49
CA MET A 80 3.50 9.12 8.12
C MET A 80 2.85 8.14 7.15
N TYR A 81 3.12 6.84 7.27
CA TYR A 81 2.46 5.82 6.45
C TYR A 81 0.97 5.76 6.75
N TYR A 82 0.57 5.74 8.02
CA TYR A 82 -0.84 5.68 8.39
C TYR A 82 -1.61 6.95 8.02
N GLU A 83 -1.04 8.13 8.22
CA GLU A 83 -1.65 9.41 7.82
C GLU A 83 -1.89 9.45 6.30
N ARG A 84 -0.94 8.99 5.50
CA ARG A 84 -1.09 8.94 4.03
C ARG A 84 -2.10 7.91 3.58
N LEU A 85 -2.13 6.75 4.24
CA LEU A 85 -3.14 5.74 4.00
C LEU A 85 -4.55 6.27 4.29
N ALA A 86 -4.73 7.00 5.40
CA ALA A 86 -6.00 7.62 5.75
C ALA A 86 -6.43 8.66 4.71
N ARG A 87 -5.52 9.57 4.32
CA ARG A 87 -5.80 10.56 3.27
C ARG A 87 -6.24 9.88 1.97
N LEU A 88 -5.49 8.88 1.50
CA LEU A 88 -5.84 8.16 0.27
C LEU A 88 -7.20 7.45 0.39
N ALA A 89 -7.58 6.99 1.58
CA ALA A 89 -8.86 6.36 1.79
C ALA A 89 -10.05 7.34 1.83
N GLY A 90 -9.80 8.65 1.95
CA GLY A 90 -10.81 9.65 2.30
C GLY A 90 -11.22 9.55 3.78
N VAL A 91 -10.27 9.21 4.65
CA VAL A 91 -10.44 9.16 6.10
C VAL A 91 -9.64 10.31 6.71
N ASN A 92 -10.18 10.98 7.73
CA ASN A 92 -9.48 12.09 8.35
C ASN A 92 -8.16 11.60 8.99
N ALA A 93 -7.03 12.16 8.56
CA ALA A 93 -5.71 11.75 9.06
C ALA A 93 -5.53 12.01 10.58
N GLY A 94 -6.25 12.99 11.13
CA GLY A 94 -6.30 13.27 12.57
C GLY A 94 -6.99 12.18 13.37
N SER A 95 -7.86 11.38 12.75
CA SER A 95 -8.53 10.23 13.38
C SER A 95 -7.60 9.03 13.55
N VAL A 96 -6.43 9.03 12.91
CA VAL A 96 -5.42 7.98 13.09
C VAL A 96 -4.75 8.15 14.46
N PRO A 97 -4.86 7.18 15.37
CA PRO A 97 -4.25 7.31 16.69
C PRO A 97 -2.73 7.39 16.61
N LYS A 98 -2.15 8.38 17.30
CA LYS A 98 -0.70 8.56 17.39
C LYS A 98 -0.10 7.70 18.49
N GLY A 99 1.14 7.24 18.30
CA GLY A 99 1.85 6.39 19.26
C GLY A 99 1.20 5.02 19.54
N LYS A 100 1.57 4.41 20.67
CA LYS A 100 1.23 3.01 21.01
C LYS A 100 -0.19 2.82 21.59
N ALA A 101 -0.96 3.89 21.78
CA ALA A 101 -2.19 3.89 22.57
C ALA A 101 -3.47 3.60 21.76
N GLY A 102 -3.36 3.38 20.44
CA GLY A 102 -4.53 3.32 19.55
C GLY A 102 -5.41 2.07 19.67
N GLY A 103 -4.86 0.91 20.07
CA GLY A 103 -5.59 -0.33 20.32
C GLY A 103 -6.79 -0.60 19.38
N ARG A 104 -8.00 -0.64 19.95
CA ARG A 104 -9.26 -0.87 19.22
C ARG A 104 -9.63 0.25 18.24
N HIS A 105 -9.34 1.51 18.60
CA HIS A 105 -9.68 2.67 17.79
C HIS A 105 -8.79 2.69 16.53
N PHE A 106 -7.50 2.40 16.68
CA PHE A 106 -6.60 2.23 15.54
C PHE A 106 -7.10 1.12 14.61
N ARG A 107 -7.52 -0.03 15.15
CA ARG A 107 -8.03 -1.14 14.32
C ARG A 107 -9.30 -0.76 13.55
N ALA A 108 -10.20 0.01 14.16
CA ALA A 108 -11.41 0.50 13.51
C ALA A 108 -11.07 1.44 12.35
N VAL A 109 -10.29 2.49 12.61
CA VAL A 109 -9.87 3.47 11.61
C VAL A 109 -9.05 2.82 10.49
N TYR A 110 -8.11 1.93 10.82
CA TYR A 110 -7.33 1.19 9.83
C TYR A 110 -8.23 0.32 8.93
N GLY A 111 -9.26 -0.30 9.51
CA GLY A 111 -10.25 -1.07 8.75
C GLY A 111 -11.09 -0.20 7.80
N GLU A 112 -11.46 1.00 8.21
CA GLU A 112 -12.11 2.00 7.33
C GLU A 112 -11.18 2.43 6.21
N CYS A 113 -9.91 2.70 6.51
CA CYS A 113 -8.93 3.07 5.50
C CYS A 113 -8.79 2.00 4.41
N LEU A 114 -8.70 0.72 4.79
CA LEU A 114 -8.59 -0.37 3.81
C LEU A 114 -9.81 -0.48 2.88
N LYS A 115 -11.02 -0.23 3.40
CA LYS A 115 -12.24 -0.19 2.58
C LYS A 115 -12.23 1.02 1.63
N GLY A 116 -11.82 2.18 2.14
CA GLY A 116 -11.72 3.41 1.36
C GLY A 116 -10.73 3.27 0.20
N VAL A 117 -9.55 2.68 0.44
CA VAL A 117 -8.53 2.44 -0.61
C VAL A 117 -9.08 1.56 -1.73
N ALA A 118 -9.83 0.50 -1.41
CA ALA A 118 -10.45 -0.34 -2.44
C ALA A 118 -11.42 0.48 -3.31
N LYS A 119 -12.29 1.30 -2.71
CA LYS A 119 -13.18 2.23 -3.42
C LYS A 119 -12.38 3.17 -4.34
N ARG A 120 -11.34 3.82 -3.83
CA ARG A 120 -10.56 4.81 -4.60
C ARG A 120 -9.79 4.18 -5.74
N SER A 121 -9.22 3.01 -5.50
CA SER A 121 -8.48 2.26 -6.51
C SER A 121 -9.40 1.88 -7.68
N GLN A 122 -10.68 1.55 -7.44
CA GLN A 122 -11.64 1.35 -8.52
C GLN A 122 -11.92 2.66 -9.28
N GLN A 123 -12.19 3.76 -8.57
CA GLN A 123 -12.47 5.06 -9.20
C GLN A 123 -11.32 5.53 -10.11
N LEU A 124 -10.07 5.35 -9.66
CA LEU A 124 -8.89 5.70 -10.45
C LEU A 124 -8.74 4.81 -11.70
N LYS A 125 -9.09 3.52 -11.62
CA LYS A 125 -9.10 2.64 -12.81
C LYS A 125 -10.20 3.07 -13.80
N ASP A 126 -11.39 3.38 -13.29
CA ASP A 126 -12.52 3.80 -14.13
C ASP A 126 -12.22 5.12 -14.88
N THR A 127 -11.39 6.01 -14.29
CA THR A 127 -10.90 7.21 -14.98
C THR A 127 -9.85 6.93 -16.05
N GLU A 128 -9.08 5.83 -15.96
CA GLU A 128 -8.15 5.44 -17.03
C GLU A 128 -8.87 4.86 -18.25
N ASP A 129 -10.00 4.16 -18.04
CA ASP A 129 -10.80 3.53 -19.10
C ASP A 129 -11.88 4.47 -19.70
N GLY A 130 -12.10 5.65 -19.11
CA GLY A 130 -13.07 6.68 -19.54
C GLY A 130 -12.45 8.08 -19.74
N ASP A 131 -13.25 9.06 -20.16
CA ASP A 131 -12.83 10.49 -20.31
C ASP A 131 -12.84 11.25 -18.96
N GLY A 132 -12.65 10.53 -17.85
CA GLY A 132 -12.75 11.09 -16.49
C GLY A 132 -11.43 11.70 -16.02
N ASP A 133 -11.48 12.87 -15.39
CA ASP A 133 -10.29 13.50 -14.81
C ASP A 133 -9.94 12.83 -13.47
N SER A 134 -8.71 12.34 -13.35
CA SER A 134 -8.18 11.83 -12.08
C SER A 134 -8.19 12.90 -10.98
N GLY A 135 -8.14 14.18 -11.35
CA GLY A 135 -8.29 15.32 -10.44
C GLY A 135 -9.58 15.27 -9.63
N ASP A 136 -10.71 14.99 -10.28
CA ASP A 136 -12.03 14.89 -9.62
C ASP A 136 -12.05 13.80 -8.54
N VAL A 137 -11.33 12.70 -8.76
CA VAL A 137 -11.22 11.61 -7.78
C VAL A 137 -10.45 12.09 -6.54
N PHE A 138 -9.39 12.87 -6.71
CA PHE A 138 -8.62 13.42 -5.59
C PHE A 138 -9.41 14.49 -4.83
N ASP A 139 -10.16 15.34 -5.51
CA ASP A 139 -11.05 16.31 -4.87
C ASP A 139 -12.13 15.62 -4.03
N ALA A 140 -12.74 14.55 -4.56
CA ALA A 140 -13.72 13.74 -3.82
C ALA A 140 -13.09 13.00 -2.62
N ILE A 141 -11.82 12.60 -2.71
CA ILE A 141 -11.08 12.00 -1.59
C ILE A 141 -10.90 13.02 -0.47
N GLU A 142 -10.56 14.26 -0.81
CA GLU A 142 -10.36 15.34 0.16
C GLU A 142 -11.69 15.75 0.81
N GLU A 143 -12.77 15.84 0.04
CA GLU A 143 -14.13 16.08 0.58
C GLU A 143 -14.55 14.98 1.57
N ASP A 144 -14.39 13.70 1.19
CA ASP A 144 -14.72 12.58 2.07
C ASP A 144 -13.86 12.59 3.36
N ALA A 145 -12.58 12.97 3.26
CA ALA A 145 -11.70 13.08 4.42
C ALA A 145 -12.11 14.22 5.38
N LEU A 146 -12.62 15.33 4.85
CA LEU A 146 -13.18 16.43 5.65
C LEU A 146 -14.48 15.99 6.34
N ALA A 147 -15.38 15.32 5.62
CA ALA A 147 -16.64 14.82 6.18
C ALA A 147 -16.43 13.74 7.26
N HIS A 148 -15.37 12.93 7.17
CA HIS A 148 -15.01 11.94 8.19
C HIS A 148 -14.68 12.58 9.56
N ALA A 149 -14.25 13.83 9.59
CA ALA A 149 -13.94 14.55 10.83
C ALA A 149 -15.16 14.74 11.75
N ASP A 150 -16.35 14.77 11.15
CA ASP A 150 -17.61 15.14 11.79
C ASP A 150 -18.49 13.93 12.20
N ALA A 151 -17.99 12.70 12.02
CA ALA A 151 -18.70 11.42 12.27
C ALA A 151 -18.20 10.69 13.53
#